data_AF-A0ABD5VF98-F1
#
_entry.id   AF-A0ABD5VF98-F1
#
_cell.length_a   1.000
_cell.length_b   1.000
_cell.length_c   1.000
_cell.angle_alpha   90.00
_cell.angle_beta   90.00
_cell.angle_gamma   90.00
#
_symmetry.space_group_name_H-M   'P 1'
#
loop_
_entity.id
_entity.type
_entity.pdbx_description
1 polymer ?
#
loop_
_entity_poly.entity_id
_entity_poly.type
_entity_poly.pdbx_seq_one_letter_code
_entity_poly.pdbx_strand_id
1 'polypeptide(L)' 'MPDPAQLRDSTQIVMERDALAGLDAAVDERFMVTIAPVNEEYCRIVGSPAVIKDVTGFLARNGLAVD' A
#
# COMPACT_ATOMS: atom_id res chain seq x y z
N MET A 1 -5.46 -20.72 0.44
CA MET A 1 -6.45 -19.74 0.91
C MET A 1 -5.74 -18.80 1.87
N PRO A 2 -5.88 -17.47 1.78
CA PRO A 2 -5.34 -16.58 2.79
C PRO A 2 -6.05 -16.85 4.13
N ASP A 3 -5.31 -16.82 5.23
CA ASP A 3 -5.86 -17.03 6.56
C ASP A 3 -6.85 -15.91 6.90
N PRO A 4 -8.12 -16.20 7.28
CA PRO A 4 -9.12 -15.18 7.60
C PRO A 4 -8.74 -14.33 8.83
N ALA A 5 -7.83 -14.81 9.68
CA ALA A 5 -7.24 -14.03 10.76
C ALA A 5 -6.33 -12.90 10.24
N GLN A 6 -5.50 -13.16 9.21
CA GLN A 6 -4.64 -12.13 8.60
C GLN A 6 -5.48 -11.01 7.96
N LEU A 7 -6.66 -11.36 7.43
CA LEU A 7 -7.56 -10.39 6.80
C LEU A 7 -8.26 -9.47 7.82
N ARG A 8 -8.45 -9.91 9.08
CA ARG A 8 -9.03 -9.06 10.12
C ARG A 8 -8.10 -7.98 10.65
N ASP A 9 -6.80 -8.25 10.62
CA ASP A 9 -5.78 -7.27 11.01
C ASP A 9 -5.27 -6.46 9.81
N SER A 10 -5.75 -6.73 8.59
CA SER A 10 -5.30 -6.01 7.41
C SER A 10 -5.89 -4.59 7.35
N THR A 11 -5.02 -3.62 7.12
CA THR A 11 -5.35 -2.23 6.82
C THR A 11 -5.03 -1.94 5.36
N GLN A 12 -5.68 -0.93 4.80
CA GLN A 12 -5.42 -0.50 3.43
C GLN A 12 -5.34 1.02 3.33
N ILE A 13 -4.56 1.49 2.37
CA ILE A 13 -4.57 2.87 1.88
C ILE A 13 -4.95 2.85 0.40
N VAL A 14 -5.72 3.85 -0.05
CA VAL A 14 -6.12 4.03 -1.44
C VAL A 14 -5.47 5.30 -1.95
N MET A 15 -4.89 5.25 -3.15
CA MET A 15 -4.23 6.40 -3.76
C MET A 15 -4.27 6.33 -5.28
N GLU A 16 -4.01 7.46 -5.92
CA GLU A 16 -3.84 7.52 -7.37
C GLU A 16 -2.69 6.60 -7.81
N ARG A 17 -2.96 5.83 -8.86
CA ARG A 17 -2.01 4.87 -9.45
C ARG A 17 -0.80 5.57 -10.02
N ASP A 18 -1.01 6.72 -10.67
CA ASP A 18 0.07 7.55 -11.21
C ASP A 18 0.95 8.16 -10.12
N ALA A 19 0.37 8.47 -8.96
CA ALA A 19 1.15 8.94 -7.81
C ALA A 19 2.07 7.83 -7.26
N LEU A 20 1.61 6.58 -7.26
CA LEU A 20 2.45 5.43 -6.85
C LEU A 20 3.42 4.97 -7.96
N ALA A 21 3.20 5.39 -9.21
CA ALA A 21 3.99 4.95 -10.36
C ALA A 21 5.47 5.32 -10.16
N GLY A 22 6.35 4.30 -10.16
CA GLY A 22 7.78 4.47 -9.94
C GLY A 22 8.24 4.22 -8.50
N LEU A 23 7.30 4.13 -7.54
CA LEU A 23 7.57 3.64 -6.18
C LEU A 23 6.92 2.29 -5.90
N ASP A 24 5.97 1.85 -6.73
CA ASP A 24 5.27 0.56 -6.65
C ASP A 24 6.23 -0.62 -6.51
N ALA A 25 7.24 -0.72 -7.37
CA ALA A 25 8.25 -1.78 -7.28
C ALA A 25 9.06 -1.70 -5.98
N ALA A 26 9.45 -0.49 -5.55
CA ALA A 26 10.20 -0.30 -4.31
C ALA A 26 9.35 -0.62 -3.08
N VAL A 27 8.04 -0.38 -3.14
CA VAL A 27 7.11 -0.73 -2.05
C VAL A 27 6.93 -2.25 -1.98
N ASP A 28 6.70 -2.90 -3.11
CA ASP A 28 6.51 -4.36 -3.19
C ASP A 28 7.77 -5.14 -2.76
N GLU A 29 8.96 -4.65 -3.11
CA GLU A 29 10.23 -5.27 -2.70
C GLU A 29 10.57 -5.05 -1.21
N ARG A 30 10.22 -3.89 -0.64
CA ARG A 30 10.63 -3.51 0.72
C ARG A 30 9.63 -3.90 1.79
N PHE A 31 8.35 -4.04 1.44
CA PHE A 31 7.28 -4.25 2.39
C PHE A 31 6.44 -5.46 1.99
N MET A 32 6.00 -6.24 2.99
CA MET A 32 5.08 -7.35 2.77
C MET A 32 3.66 -6.81 2.59
N VAL A 33 3.40 -6.24 1.43
CA VAL A 33 2.10 -5.68 1.04
C VAL A 33 1.60 -6.28 -0.26
N THR A 34 0.33 -6.03 -0.55
CA THR A 34 -0.27 -6.34 -1.84
C THR A 34 -0.80 -5.06 -2.45
N ILE A 35 -0.31 -4.71 -3.64
CA ILE A 35 -0.80 -3.58 -4.41
C ILE A 35 -1.85 -4.10 -5.41
N ALA A 36 -3.08 -3.60 -5.34
CA ALA A 36 -4.17 -4.03 -6.22
C ALA A 36 -4.86 -2.83 -6.86
N PRO A 37 -5.27 -2.90 -8.15
CA PRO A 37 -6.12 -1.88 -8.75
C PRO A 37 -7.47 -1.79 -8.02
N VAL A 38 -7.94 -0.57 -7.80
CA VAL A 38 -9.33 -0.29 -7.42
C VAL A 38 -10.13 0.02 -8.69
N ASN A 39 -9.58 0.86 -9.56
CA ASN A 39 -10.08 1.16 -10.91
C ASN A 39 -8.89 1.58 -11.80
N GLU A 40 -9.15 2.28 -12.91
CA GLU A 40 -8.12 2.73 -13.86
C GLU A 40 -7.20 3.82 -13.26
N GLU A 41 -7.72 4.67 -12.40
CA GLU A 41 -7.00 5.82 -11.82
C GLU A 41 -6.42 5.54 -10.42
N TYR A 42 -7.00 4.58 -9.69
CA TYR A 42 -6.69 4.34 -8.28
C TYR A 42 -6.23 2.91 -8.02
N CYS A 43 -5.32 2.80 -7.06
CA CYS A 43 -4.85 1.53 -6.51
C CYS A 43 -5.01 1.54 -4.99
N ARG A 44 -4.94 0.34 -4.40
CA ARG A 44 -4.87 0.16 -2.97
C ARG A 44 -3.64 -0.63 -2.60
N ILE A 45 -3.05 -0.28 -1.46
CA ILE A 45 -1.98 -1.05 -0.84
C ILE A 45 -2.58 -1.69 0.41
N VAL A 46 -2.51 -3.02 0.49
CA VAL A 46 -3.06 -3.81 1.59
C VAL A 46 -1.92 -4.46 2.36
N GLY A 47 -1.94 -4.36 3.68
CA GLY A 47 -0.94 -4.96 4.56
C GLY A 47 -1.38 -4.91 6.02
N SER A 48 -0.55 -5.37 6.94
CA SER A 48 -0.83 -5.23 8.38
C SER A 48 -0.75 -3.75 8.81
N PRO A 49 -1.32 -3.33 9.96
CA PRO A 49 -1.39 -1.93 10.33
C PRO A 49 0.00 -1.33 10.59
N ALA A 50 0.91 -2.15 11.15
CA ALA A 50 2.31 -1.76 11.34
C ALA A 50 3.03 -1.55 10.00
N VAL A 51 2.83 -2.45 9.03
CA VAL A 51 3.44 -2.33 7.70
C VAL A 51 2.87 -1.13 6.95
N ILE A 52 1.55 -0.89 7.00
CA ILE A 52 0.93 0.28 6.37
C ILE A 52 1.48 1.58 6.95
N LYS A 53 1.70 1.65 8.28
CA LYS A 53 2.34 2.82 8.90
C LYS A 53 3.74 3.09 8.36
N ASP A 54 4.54 2.05 8.15
CA ASP A 54 5.88 2.17 7.59
C ASP A 54 5.86 2.56 6.10
N VAL A 55 4.92 2.01 5.33
CA VAL A 55 4.68 2.38 3.92
C VAL A 55 4.27 3.84 3.81
N THR A 56 3.29 4.32 4.60
CA THR A 56 2.87 5.73 4.65
C THR A 56 4.07 6.64 4.94
N GLY A 57 4.93 6.27 5.89
CA GLY A 57 6.15 7.02 6.19
C GLY A 57 7.17 7.02 5.03
N PHE A 58 7.31 5.91 4.32
CA PHE A 58 8.14 5.82 3.12
C PHE A 58 7.60 6.70 1.99
N LEU A 59 6.30 6.63 1.70
CA LEU A 59 5.64 7.43 0.66
C LEU A 59 5.81 8.92 0.95
N ALA A 60 5.56 9.37 2.19
CA ALA A 60 5.71 10.76 2.60
C ALA A 60 7.15 11.28 2.39
N ARG A 61 8.16 10.47 2.67
CA ARG A 61 9.58 10.82 2.43
C ARG A 61 9.94 10.94 0.95
N ASN A 62 9.18 10.28 0.07
CA ASN A 62 9.34 10.36 -1.38
C ASN A 62 8.38 11.41 -2.01
N GLY A 63 7.74 12.25 -1.19
CA GLY A 63 6.87 13.34 -1.66
C GLY A 63 5.40 12.97 -1.87
N LEU A 64 4.98 11.77 -1.47
CA LEU A 64 3.59 11.32 -1.56
C LEU A 64 2.92 11.37 -0.19
N ALA A 65 2.11 12.41 0.02
CA ALA A 65 1.21 12.47 1.16
C ALA A 65 -0.03 11.59 0.89
N VAL A 66 -0.31 10.70 1.82
CA VAL A 66 -1.50 9.85 1.84
C VAL A 66 -2.27 10.21 3.10
N ASP A 67 -3.52 10.65 2.93
CA ASP A 67 -4.48 11.00 4.01
C ASP A 67 -5.37 9.81 4.38
#